data_AF-A0A9X0WNJ2-F1
#
_entry.id   AF-A0A9X0WNJ2-F1
#
_cell.length_a   1.000
_cell.length_b   1.000
_cell.length_c   1.000
_cell.angle_alpha   90.00
_cell.angle_beta   90.00
_cell.angle_gamma   90.00
#
_symmetry.space_group_name_H-M   'P 1'
#
loop_
_entity.id
_entity.type
_entity.pdbx_description
1 polymer ?
#
loop_
_entity_poly.entity_id
_entity_poly.type
_entity_poly.pdbx_seq_one_letter_code
_entity_poly.pdbx_strand_id
1 'polypeptide(L)' 'MKEKEKDSLVLSILSIIFVFGLPLLSIIFGVLGLVSASLHQKESGLDYTTEKILSIIGIFLSVVFCIVFISQLSGIN' A
#
# COMPACT_ATOMS: atom_id res chain seq x y z
N MET A 1 15.67 33.57 4.69
CA MET A 1 14.99 33.18 3.43
C MET A 1 15.47 31.83 2.88
N LYS A 2 16.77 31.48 2.96
CA LYS A 2 17.32 30.19 2.46
C LYS A 2 16.86 28.92 3.20
N GLU A 3 16.43 29.02 4.46
CA GLU A 3 16.05 27.86 5.27
C GLU A 3 14.72 27.22 4.80
N LYS A 4 13.75 28.05 4.40
CA LYS A 4 12.42 27.62 3.94
C LYS A 4 12.45 26.81 2.64
N GLU A 5 13.46 27.03 1.80
CA GLU A 5 13.61 26.34 0.53
C GLU A 5 14.12 24.90 0.71
N LYS A 6 15.05 24.70 1.67
CA LYS A 6 15.60 23.38 2.01
C LYS A 6 14.52 22.45 2.54
N ASP A 7 13.68 22.95 3.45
CA ASP A 7 12.55 22.18 3.98
C ASP A 7 11.52 21.85 2.90
N SER A 8 11.27 22.77 1.95
CA SER A 8 10.36 22.52 0.83
C SER A 8 10.86 21.43 -0.12
N LEU A 9 12.18 21.34 -0.33
CA LEU A 9 12.80 20.34 -1.20
C LEU A 9 12.73 18.95 -0.55
N VAL A 10 12.97 18.87 0.76
CA VAL A 10 12.82 17.62 1.53
C VAL A 10 11.36 17.15 1.54
N LEU A 11 10.40 18.06 1.76
CA LEU A 11 8.97 17.75 1.68
C LEU A 11 8.55 17.27 0.30
N SER A 12 9.10 17.87 -0.76
CA SER A 12 8.81 17.48 -2.14
C SER A 12 9.32 16.06 -2.45
N ILE A 13 10.56 15.75 -2.06
CA ILE A 13 11.14 14.40 -2.21
C ILE A 13 10.33 13.37 -1.40
N LEU A 14 9.97 13.70 -0.16
CA LEU A 14 9.17 12.83 0.69
C LEU A 14 7.78 12.58 0.08
N SER A 15 7.17 13.60 -0.52
CA SER A 15 5.89 13.48 -1.22
C SER A 15 5.98 12.51 -2.40
N ILE A 16 7.04 12.60 -3.22
CA ILE A 16 7.27 11.65 -4.33
C ILE A 16 7.40 10.23 -3.80
N ILE A 17 8.21 10.02 -2.76
CA ILE A 17 8.38 8.70 -2.13
C ILE A 17 7.05 8.19 -1.59
N PHE A 18 6.20 9.04 -1.03
CA PHE A 18 4.89 8.63 -0.52
C PHE A 18 3.94 8.25 -1.65
N VAL A 19 3.88 9.06 -2.71
CA VAL A 19 3.03 8.86 -3.90
C VAL A 19 3.36 7.56 -4.62
N PHE A 20 4.64 7.22 -4.78
CA PHE A 20 5.06 6.02 -5.50
C PHE A 20 5.35 4.84 -4.57
N GLY A 21 5.88 5.10 -3.39
CA GLY A 21 6.27 4.08 -2.41
C GLY A 21 5.07 3.43 -1.72
N LEU A 22 4.03 4.18 -1.35
CA LEU A 22 2.85 3.56 -0.72
C LEU A 22 2.12 2.57 -1.64
N PRO A 23 1.84 2.89 -2.93
CA PRO A 23 1.30 1.92 -3.88
C PRO A 23 2.10 0.62 -3.95
N LEU A 24 3.43 0.74 -4.07
CA LEU A 24 4.33 -0.41 -4.15
C LEU A 24 4.34 -1.23 -2.85
N LEU A 25 4.50 -0.58 -1.70
CA LEU A 25 4.50 -1.24 -0.39
C LEU A 25 3.18 -1.94 -0.13
N SER A 26 2.06 -1.34 -0.50
CA SER A 26 0.72 -1.88 -0.26
C SER A 26 0.48 -3.18 -1.04
N ILE A 27 0.93 -3.25 -2.31
CA ILE A 27 0.87 -4.48 -3.10
C ILE A 27 1.76 -5.56 -2.49
N ILE A 28 3.00 -5.22 -2.11
CA ILE A 28 3.94 -6.17 -1.49
C ILE A 28 3.37 -6.72 -0.19
N PHE A 29 2.83 -5.86 0.69
CA PHE A 29 2.18 -6.29 1.94
C PHE A 29 0.95 -7.17 1.69
N GLY A 30 0.14 -6.86 0.69
CA GLY A 30 -1.01 -7.68 0.31
C GLY A 30 -0.60 -9.09 -0.10
N VAL A 31 0.40 -9.23 -0.97
CA VAL A 31 0.91 -10.54 -1.42
C VAL A 31 1.59 -11.30 -0.28
N LEU A 32 2.40 -10.62 0.54
CA LEU A 32 3.04 -11.25 1.70
C LEU A 32 2.00 -11.76 2.71
N GLY A 33 0.93 -11.00 2.96
CA GLY A 33 -0.19 -11.44 3.78
C GLY A 33 -0.87 -12.70 3.23
N LEU A 34 -1.07 -12.75 1.91
CA LEU A 34 -1.70 -13.90 1.26
C LEU A 34 -0.83 -15.15 1.36
N VAL A 35 0.47 -15.00 1.07
CA VAL A 35 1.45 -16.09 1.13
C VAL A 35 1.60 -16.59 2.57
N SER A 36 1.71 -15.67 3.54
CA SER A 36 1.83 -16.01 4.96
C SER A 36 0.60 -16.81 5.44
N ALA A 37 -0.60 -16.34 5.13
CA ALA A 37 -1.84 -17.06 5.48
C ALA A 37 -1.89 -18.44 4.81
N SER A 38 -1.49 -18.56 3.54
CA SER A 38 -1.43 -19.85 2.84
C SER A 38 -0.39 -20.82 3.41
N LEU A 39 0.77 -20.30 3.84
CA LEU A 39 1.85 -21.12 4.40
C LEU A 39 1.45 -21.65 5.77
N HIS A 40 0.96 -20.76 6.64
CA HIS A 40 0.59 -21.08 8.00
C HIS A 40 -0.64 -22.02 8.06
N GLN A 41 -1.57 -21.89 7.12
CA GLN A 41 -2.70 -22.83 6.98
C GLN A 41 -2.25 -24.27 6.73
N LYS A 42 -1.18 -24.45 5.94
CA LYS A 42 -0.69 -25.76 5.53
C LYS A 42 0.09 -26.47 6.65
N GLU A 43 0.59 -25.70 7.62
CA GLU A 43 1.46 -26.18 8.69
C GLU A 43 0.74 -26.28 10.05
N SER A 44 -0.23 -25.40 10.31
CA SER A 44 -0.85 -25.22 11.63
C SER A 44 -2.15 -26.01 11.84
N GLY A 45 -2.80 -26.49 10.78
CA GLY A 45 -4.12 -27.15 10.87
C GLY A 45 -5.25 -26.22 11.34
N LEU A 46 -4.98 -24.92 11.45
CA LEU A 46 -5.91 -23.88 11.88
C LEU A 46 -6.65 -23.29 10.66
N ASP A 47 -7.86 -22.80 10.87
CA ASP A 47 -8.66 -22.18 9.81
C ASP A 47 -8.17 -20.75 9.52
N TYR A 48 -7.35 -20.60 8.48
CA TYR A 48 -6.87 -19.32 7.96
C TYR A 48 -7.80 -18.71 6.90
N THR A 49 -9.04 -19.18 6.81
CA THR A 49 -10.02 -18.68 5.84
C THR A 49 -10.23 -17.17 6.02
N THR A 50 -10.32 -16.70 7.26
CA THR A 50 -10.44 -15.26 7.58
C THR A 50 -9.22 -14.47 7.13
N GLU A 51 -8.00 -14.94 7.41
CA GLU A 51 -6.76 -14.22 7.04
C GLU A 51 -6.59 -14.13 5.52
N LYS A 52 -6.95 -15.18 4.78
CA LYS A 52 -6.98 -15.14 3.31
C LYS A 52 -7.98 -14.13 2.79
N ILE A 53 -9.20 -14.13 3.32
CA ILE A 53 -10.24 -13.15 2.96
C ILE A 53 -9.76 -11.74 3.28
N LEU A 54 -9.17 -11.53 4.45
CA LEU A 54 -8.66 -10.23 4.88
C LEU A 54 -7.51 -9.74 3.99
N SER A 55 -6.62 -10.64 3.57
CA SER A 55 -5.56 -10.32 2.61
C SER A 55 -6.11 -9.95 1.24
N ILE A 56 -7.11 -10.67 0.72
CA ILE A 56 -7.79 -10.34 -0.54
C ILE A 56 -8.49 -8.98 -0.45
N ILE A 57 -9.21 -8.73 0.64
CA ILE A 57 -9.86 -7.43 0.90
C ILE A 57 -8.80 -6.32 0.98
N GLY A 58 -7.67 -6.58 1.63
CA GLY A 58 -6.54 -5.64 1.73
C GLY A 58 -5.96 -5.29 0.36
N ILE A 59 -5.77 -6.26 -0.52
CA ILE A 59 -5.34 -6.03 -1.91
C ILE A 59 -6.40 -5.23 -2.67
N PHE A 60 -7.68 -5.55 -2.51
CA PHE A 60 -8.77 -4.85 -3.19
C PHE A 60 -8.84 -3.38 -2.76
N LEU A 61 -8.76 -3.09 -1.46
CA LEU A 61 -8.67 -1.74 -0.94
C LEU A 61 -7.41 -1.02 -1.43
N SER A 62 -6.27 -1.70 -1.50
CA SER A 62 -5.03 -1.15 -2.04
C SER A 62 -5.20 -0.65 -3.49
N VAL A 63 -5.82 -1.46 -4.34
CA VAL A 63 -6.09 -1.10 -5.74
C VAL A 63 -7.05 0.08 -5.83
N VAL A 64 -8.14 0.07 -5.06
CA VAL A 64 -9.09 1.19 -4.99
C VAL A 64 -8.40 2.47 -4.54
N PHE A 65 -7.58 2.40 -3.49
CA PHE A 65 -6.85 3.55 -2.97
C PHE A 65 -5.86 4.09 -4.00
N CYS A 66 -5.15 3.23 -4.72
CA CYS A 66 -4.30 3.61 -5.86
C CYS A 66 -5.08 4.37 -6.94
N ILE A 67 -6.25 3.86 -7.35
CA ILE A 67 -7.08 4.50 -8.39
C ILE A 67 -7.57 5.87 -7.93
N VAL A 68 -8.08 5.97 -6.69
CA VAL A 68 -8.55 7.23 -6.11
C VAL A 68 -7.40 8.25 -6.03
N PHE A 69 -6.22 7.80 -5.62
CA PHE A 69 -5.05 8.65 -5.48
C PHE A 69 -4.51 9.14 -6.83
N ILE A 70 -4.46 8.25 -7.83
CA ILE A 70 -4.10 8.61 -9.21
C ILE A 70 -5.13 9.59 -9.79
N SER A 71 -6.42 9.39 -9.54
CA SER A 71 -7.49 10.28 -10.03
C SER A 71 -7.36 11.70 -9.48
N GLN A 72 -7.09 11.82 -8.16
CA GLN A 72 -6.80 13.10 -7.52
C GLN A 72 -5.54 13.78 -8.07
N LEU A 73 -4.45 13.02 -8.27
CA LEU A 73 -3.21 13.53 -8.87
C LEU A 73 -3.38 13.97 -10.32
N SER A 74 -4.21 13.27 -11.08
CA SER A 74 -4.49 13.58 -12.48
C SER A 74 -5.44 14.78 -12.66
N GLY A 75 -5.99 15.34 -11.57
CA GLY A 75 -6.96 16.44 -11.62
C GLY A 75 -8.30 16.06 -12.28
N ILE A 76 -8.57 14.77 -12.41
CA ILE A 76 -9.84 14.25 -12.93
C ILE A 76 -10.77 14.13 -11.73
N ASN A 77 -11.58 15.17 -11.51
CA ASN A 77 -12.68 15.19 -10.55
C ASN A 77 -14.03 15.05 -11.26
#